data_AF-A0AAD6HQT8-F1
#
_entry.id   AF-A0AAD6HQT8-F1
#
_cell.length_a   1.000
_cell.length_b   1.000
_cell.length_c   1.000
_cell.angle_alpha   90.00
_cell.angle_beta   90.00
_cell.angle_gamma   90.00
#
_symmetry.space_group_name_H-M   'P 1'
#
loop_
_entity.id
_entity.type
_entity.pdbx_description
1 polymer ?
#
loop_
_entity_poly.entity_id
_entity_poly.type
_entity_poly.pdbx_seq_one_letter_code
_entity_poly.pdbx_strand_id
1 'polypeptide(L)'
;MVAPELVASGDRSFATVGVVLSSTISVVAEVQALWVVAFLTGGLDIDKDQRKVPLPPGSLNLKNLSKSSMEASISEAVVLGSPTGTGLEYNDMLLRDLGLNPHRLGGGKWREMTGVYEPRAYAGIVEEWLIRREFMELSSMA
;
A
#
# COMPACT_ATOMS: atom_id res chain seq x y z
N MET A 1 17.03 -6.81 8.97
CA MET A 1 17.08 -7.65 7.76
C MET A 1 16.56 -9.03 8.15
N VAL A 2 15.59 -9.59 7.41
CA VAL A 2 15.03 -10.92 7.67
C VAL A 2 15.87 -11.97 6.94
N ALA A 3 16.03 -13.17 7.51
CA ALA A 3 16.78 -14.24 6.87
C ALA A 3 16.09 -14.70 5.56
N PRO A 4 16.82 -14.86 4.43
CA PRO A 4 16.24 -15.27 3.15
C PRO A 4 15.50 -16.61 3.21
N GLU A 5 15.94 -17.50 4.09
CA GLU A 5 15.34 -18.82 4.32
C GLU A 5 13.92 -18.71 4.90
N LEU A 6 13.70 -17.77 5.83
CA LEU A 6 12.37 -17.47 6.38
C LEU A 6 11.45 -16.86 5.33
N VAL A 7 11.99 -16.01 4.45
CA VAL A 7 11.21 -15.46 3.34
C VAL A 7 10.83 -16.57 2.34
N ALA A 8 11.75 -17.50 2.06
CA ALA A 8 11.51 -18.63 1.16
C ALA A 8 10.47 -19.62 1.71
N SER A 9 10.39 -19.79 3.03
CA SER A 9 9.31 -20.57 3.68
C SER A 9 7.98 -19.84 3.75
N GLY A 10 7.93 -18.58 3.30
CA GLY A 10 6.73 -17.74 3.34
C GLY A 10 6.42 -17.18 4.72
N ASP A 11 7.42 -17.09 5.61
CA ASP A 11 7.26 -16.51 6.94
C ASP A 11 6.93 -15.02 6.85
N ARG A 12 5.95 -14.61 7.67
CA ARG A 12 5.38 -13.26 7.71
C ARG A 12 5.44 -12.68 9.11
N SER A 13 6.32 -13.16 9.97
CA SER A 13 6.33 -12.80 11.40
C SER A 13 6.93 -11.42 11.70
N PHE A 14 7.41 -10.67 10.70
CA PHE A 14 8.10 -9.40 10.89
C PHE A 14 7.75 -8.37 9.82
N ALA A 15 7.49 -7.13 10.24
CA ALA A 15 7.33 -5.97 9.37
C ALA A 15 7.96 -4.73 10.01
N THR A 16 8.46 -3.81 9.18
CA THR A 16 9.02 -2.52 9.63
C THR A 16 8.07 -1.39 9.25
N VAL A 17 7.82 -0.48 10.19
CA VAL A 17 6.92 0.68 10.02
C VAL A 17 7.68 1.99 10.26
N GLY A 18 7.23 3.10 9.67
CA GLY A 18 7.76 4.44 9.98
C GLY A 18 9.00 4.89 9.19
N VAL A 19 9.31 4.22 8.08
CA VAL A 19 10.43 4.58 7.18
C VAL A 19 9.98 5.50 6.03
N VAL A 20 8.76 6.05 6.12
CA VAL A 20 8.17 6.96 5.12
C VAL A 20 7.95 8.33 5.76
N LEU A 21 8.54 9.37 5.17
CA LEU A 21 8.32 10.77 5.55
C LEU A 21 7.34 11.41 4.56
N SER A 22 6.22 11.94 5.06
CA SER A 22 5.20 12.63 4.25
C SER A 22 4.46 13.68 5.10
N SER A 23 3.92 14.71 4.45
CA SER A 23 3.02 15.69 5.09
C SER A 23 1.71 15.06 5.60
N THR A 24 1.35 13.87 5.11
CA THR A 24 0.15 13.11 5.49
C THR A 24 0.47 11.88 6.34
N ILE A 25 1.48 11.98 7.20
CA ILE A 25 2.01 10.83 7.96
C ILE A 25 0.97 10.08 8.81
N SER A 26 -0.07 10.76 9.30
CA SER A 26 -1.15 10.11 10.07
C SER A 26 -1.94 9.11 9.23
N VAL A 27 -2.35 9.51 8.02
CA VAL A 27 -3.07 8.66 7.07
C VAL A 27 -2.17 7.52 6.60
N VAL A 28 -0.91 7.84 6.27
CA VAL A 28 0.08 6.84 5.86
C VAL A 28 0.28 5.78 6.95
N ALA A 29 0.43 6.19 8.21
CA ALA A 29 0.62 5.28 9.32
C ALA A 29 -0.60 4.37 9.55
N GLU A 30 -1.82 4.89 9.38
CA GLU A 30 -3.05 4.11 9.50
C GLU A 30 -3.15 3.01 8.42
N VAL A 31 -2.96 3.38 7.15
CA VAL A 31 -2.98 2.43 6.03
C VAL A 31 -1.83 1.41 6.17
N GLN A 32 -0.64 1.87 6.58
CA GLN A 32 0.51 1.01 6.81
C GLN A 32 0.28 0.03 7.96
N ALA A 33 -0.33 0.47 9.06
CA ALA A 33 -0.66 -0.41 10.18
C ALA A 33 -1.66 -1.50 9.77
N LEU A 34 -2.71 -1.13 9.01
CA LEU A 34 -3.69 -2.08 8.50
C LEU A 34 -3.04 -3.11 7.57
N TRP A 35 -2.19 -2.66 6.64
CA TRP A 35 -1.43 -3.53 5.75
C TRP A 35 -0.52 -4.49 6.53
N VAL A 36 0.17 -4.00 7.57
CA VAL A 36 1.02 -4.84 8.41
C VAL A 36 0.21 -5.90 9.14
N VAL A 37 -0.96 -5.55 9.70
CA VAL A 37 -1.84 -6.54 10.33
C VAL A 37 -2.24 -7.61 9.31
N ALA A 38 -2.67 -7.21 8.12
CA ALA A 38 -3.02 -8.15 7.06
C ALA A 38 -1.84 -9.03 6.63
N PHE A 39 -0.63 -8.47 6.56
CA PHE A 39 0.59 -9.22 6.26
C PHE A 39 0.87 -10.26 7.35
N LEU A 40 0.93 -9.85 8.62
CA LEU A 40 1.24 -10.73 9.75
C LEU A 40 0.20 -11.85 9.91
N THR A 41 -1.08 -11.58 9.68
CA THR A 41 -2.16 -12.59 9.81
C THR A 41 -2.38 -13.41 8.53
N GLY A 42 -1.64 -13.14 7.45
CA GLY A 42 -1.83 -13.81 6.17
C GLY A 42 -3.08 -13.41 5.39
N GLY A 43 -3.73 -12.30 5.75
CA GLY A 43 -4.90 -11.75 5.04
C GLY A 43 -4.59 -11.26 3.61
N LEU A 44 -3.32 -11.06 3.26
CA LEU A 44 -2.90 -10.69 1.90
C LEU A 44 -2.87 -11.88 0.91
N ASP A 45 -2.93 -13.12 1.41
CA ASP A 45 -2.90 -14.31 0.55
C ASP A 45 -4.22 -14.60 -0.16
N ILE A 46 -5.30 -13.97 0.28
CA ILE A 46 -6.65 -14.24 -0.20
C ILE A 46 -6.83 -13.79 -1.66
N ASP A 47 -5.97 -12.88 -2.13
CA ASP A 47 -6.06 -12.25 -3.44
C ASP A 47 -4.86 -12.57 -4.36
N LYS A 48 -4.41 -13.85 -4.40
CA LYS A 48 -3.27 -14.25 -5.26
C LYS A 48 -3.55 -14.01 -6.76
N ASP A 49 -4.82 -14.00 -7.17
CA ASP A 49 -5.22 -13.83 -8.58
C ASP A 49 -5.33 -12.36 -9.03
N GLN A 50 -5.62 -11.39 -8.14
CA GLN A 50 -5.61 -9.96 -8.51
C GLN A 50 -4.20 -9.36 -8.60
N ARG A 51 -3.17 -10.06 -8.12
CA ARG A 51 -1.76 -9.66 -8.28
C ARG A 51 -1.23 -9.69 -9.73
N LYS A 52 -2.10 -9.95 -10.71
CA LYS A 52 -1.80 -9.84 -12.16
C LYS A 52 -1.99 -8.43 -12.73
N VAL A 53 -2.19 -7.40 -11.90
CA VAL A 53 -2.09 -6.02 -12.38
C VAL A 53 -0.61 -5.74 -12.70
N PRO A 54 -0.25 -5.34 -13.94
CA PRO A 54 1.12 -4.97 -14.26
C PRO A 54 1.58 -3.89 -13.28
N LEU A 55 2.71 -4.15 -12.61
CA LEU A 55 3.39 -3.15 -11.79
C LEU A 55 3.48 -1.85 -12.60
N PRO A 56 3.02 -0.70 -12.08
CA PRO A 56 3.11 0.55 -12.82
C PRO A 56 4.58 0.80 -13.19
N PRO A 57 4.85 1.34 -14.39
CA PRO A 57 6.21 1.67 -14.81
C PRO A 57 6.83 2.60 -13.77
N GLY A 58 7.87 2.13 -13.07
CA GLY A 58 8.48 2.83 -11.94
C GLY A 58 8.39 2.11 -10.58
N SER A 59 7.72 0.95 -10.49
CA SER A 59 7.81 0.12 -9.27
C SER A 59 9.26 -0.23 -8.94
N LEU A 60 9.67 0.02 -7.70
CA LEU A 60 11.03 -0.21 -7.19
C LEU A 60 11.46 -1.67 -7.41
N ASN A 61 12.21 -1.91 -8.49
CA ASN A 61 12.85 -3.20 -8.74
C ASN A 61 14.29 -3.13 -8.26
N LEU A 62 14.52 -3.55 -7.01
CA LEU A 62 15.85 -3.55 -6.36
C LEU A 62 16.92 -4.29 -7.16
N LYS A 63 16.55 -5.23 -8.04
CA LYS A 63 17.52 -5.97 -8.87
C LYS A 63 18.09 -5.11 -10.01
N ASN A 64 17.34 -4.12 -10.48
CA ASN A 64 17.69 -3.29 -11.63
C ASN A 64 17.90 -1.80 -11.27
N LEU A 65 17.81 -1.44 -9.99
CA LEU A 65 17.99 -0.06 -9.55
C LEU A 65 19.48 0.32 -9.58
N SER A 66 19.83 1.27 -10.45
CA SER A 66 21.14 1.90 -10.41
C SER A 66 21.29 2.68 -9.10
N LYS A 67 22.51 2.79 -8.59
CA LYS A 67 22.82 3.58 -7.38
C LYS A 67 22.29 5.02 -7.51
N SER A 68 22.41 5.63 -8.68
CA SER A 68 21.87 6.96 -8.99
C SER A 68 20.34 7.02 -8.96
N SER A 69 19.64 5.98 -9.42
CA SER A 69 18.18 5.91 -9.33
C SER A 69 17.73 5.71 -7.89
N MET A 70 18.45 4.90 -7.11
CA MET A 70 18.20 4.71 -5.69
C MET A 70 18.42 6.02 -4.92
N GLU A 71 19.51 6.74 -5.18
CA GLU A 71 19.79 8.06 -4.59
C GLU A 71 18.73 9.09 -5.00
N ALA A 72 18.26 9.08 -6.25
CA ALA A 72 17.17 9.94 -6.71
C ALA A 72 15.83 9.62 -6.02
N SER A 73 15.45 8.34 -5.90
CA SER A 73 14.22 7.93 -5.20
C SER A 73 14.26 8.21 -3.70
N ILE A 74 15.43 8.07 -3.06
CA ILE A 74 15.62 8.44 -1.65
C ILE A 74 15.59 9.97 -1.50
N SER A 75 16.22 10.71 -2.42
CA SER A 75 16.22 12.17 -2.44
C SER A 75 14.80 12.73 -2.65
N GLU A 76 13.99 12.12 -3.51
CA GLU A 76 12.58 12.47 -3.73
C GLU A 76 11.69 12.17 -2.51
N ALA A 77 12.07 11.22 -1.65
CA ALA A 77 11.39 11.00 -0.37
C ALA A 77 11.76 12.05 0.70
N VAL A 78 12.87 12.78 0.53
CA VAL A 78 13.36 13.83 1.44
C VAL A 78 13.03 15.23 0.94
N VAL A 79 13.01 15.41 -0.38
CA VAL A 79 12.64 16.64 -1.08
C VAL A 79 11.19 16.51 -1.52
N LEU A 80 10.34 17.47 -1.15
CA LEU A 80 8.94 17.63 -1.56
C LEU A 80 8.78 17.81 -3.10
N GLY A 81 9.28 16.87 -3.91
CA GLY A 81 9.59 17.06 -5.33
C GLY A 81 8.55 16.52 -6.31
N SER A 82 7.70 15.58 -5.90
CA SER A 82 6.58 15.12 -6.73
C SER A 82 5.33 15.97 -6.46
N PRO A 83 4.69 16.56 -7.49
CA PRO A 83 3.46 17.34 -7.33
C PRO A 83 2.28 16.49 -6.81
N THR A 84 2.38 15.15 -6.84
CA THR A 84 1.36 14.22 -6.34
C THR A 84 1.52 13.86 -4.86
N GLY A 85 2.67 14.16 -4.25
CA GLY A 85 3.00 13.76 -2.87
C GLY A 85 3.18 12.25 -2.73
N THR A 86 4.37 11.83 -2.26
CA THR A 86 4.76 10.41 -2.12
C THR A 86 3.82 9.59 -1.24
N GLY A 87 3.08 10.23 -0.32
CA GLY A 87 2.12 9.56 0.56
C GLY A 87 0.89 8.97 -0.13
N LEU A 88 0.39 9.60 -1.21
CA LEU A 88 -0.82 9.11 -1.90
C LEU A 88 -0.50 7.84 -2.71
N GLU A 89 0.57 7.86 -3.49
CA GLU A 89 1.01 6.71 -4.27
C GLU A 89 1.38 5.51 -3.39
N TYR A 90 2.01 5.77 -2.24
CA TYR A 90 2.30 4.75 -1.24
C TYR A 90 1.02 4.12 -0.68
N ASN A 91 0.04 4.95 -0.30
CA ASN A 91 -1.23 4.46 0.21
C ASN A 91 -2.01 3.67 -0.84
N ASP A 92 -2.01 4.13 -2.09
CA ASP A 92 -2.67 3.44 -3.21
C ASP A 92 -2.10 2.04 -3.43
N MET A 93 -0.77 1.88 -3.31
CA MET A 93 -0.11 0.59 -3.39
C MET A 93 -0.59 -0.34 -2.26
N LEU A 94 -0.55 0.13 -1.01
CA LEU A 94 -0.98 -0.69 0.14
C LEU A 94 -2.46 -1.05 0.09
N LEU A 95 -3.31 -0.11 -0.35
CA LEU A 95 -4.75 -0.34 -0.54
C LEU A 95 -5.02 -1.42 -1.59
N ARG A 96 -4.29 -1.40 -2.71
CA ARG A 96 -4.39 -2.44 -3.74
C ARG A 96 -3.97 -3.80 -3.22
N ASP A 97 -2.92 -3.88 -2.42
CA ASP A 97 -2.49 -5.14 -1.79
C ASP A 97 -3.55 -5.69 -0.82
N LEU A 98 -4.27 -4.80 -0.12
CA LEU A 98 -5.41 -5.15 0.72
C LEU A 98 -6.67 -5.52 -0.08
N GLY A 99 -6.64 -5.37 -1.41
CA GLY A 99 -7.78 -5.54 -2.30
C GLY A 99 -8.82 -4.41 -2.21
N LEU A 100 -8.49 -3.30 -1.56
CA LEU A 100 -9.37 -2.15 -1.40
C LEU A 100 -9.26 -1.20 -2.61
N ASN A 101 -10.29 -0.37 -2.79
CA ASN A 101 -10.26 0.65 -3.82
C ASN A 101 -9.36 1.84 -3.39
N PRO A 102 -8.29 2.18 -4.15
CA PRO A 102 -7.44 3.32 -3.86
C PRO A 102 -8.14 4.68 -4.14
N HIS A 103 -9.11 4.73 -5.05
CA HIS A 103 -9.79 5.97 -5.43
C HIS A 103 -10.89 6.33 -4.43
N ARG A 104 -10.64 7.33 -3.57
CA ARG A 104 -11.45 7.62 -2.37
C ARG A 104 -12.21 8.94 -2.37
N LEU A 105 -11.99 9.83 -3.35
CA LEU A 105 -12.69 11.12 -3.37
C LEU A 105 -14.13 11.01 -3.88
N GLY A 106 -14.42 9.98 -4.67
CA GLY A 106 -15.74 9.73 -5.23
C GLY A 106 -16.17 10.82 -6.22
N GLY A 107 -17.33 10.65 -6.84
CA GLY A 107 -17.87 11.67 -7.76
C GLY A 107 -17.21 11.71 -9.15
N GLY A 108 -16.48 10.68 -9.54
CA GLY A 108 -15.98 10.46 -10.91
C GLY A 108 -14.54 10.91 -11.16
N LYS A 109 -14.03 10.60 -12.37
CA LYS A 109 -12.61 10.74 -12.74
C LYS A 109 -12.07 12.18 -12.64
N TRP A 110 -12.91 13.19 -12.88
CA TRP A 110 -12.49 14.60 -12.78
C TRP A 110 -12.19 15.01 -11.34
N ARG A 111 -13.01 14.54 -10.39
CA ARG A 111 -12.82 14.85 -8.97
C ARG A 111 -11.63 14.10 -8.38
N GLU A 112 -11.34 12.89 -8.87
CA GLU A 112 -10.12 12.16 -8.54
C GLU A 112 -8.85 12.86 -9.08
N MET A 113 -8.94 13.53 -10.23
CA MET A 113 -7.80 14.22 -10.84
C MET A 113 -7.50 15.59 -10.23
N THR A 114 -8.51 16.32 -9.78
CA THR A 114 -8.37 17.72 -9.34
C THR A 114 -8.71 17.96 -7.88
N GLY A 115 -9.28 16.97 -7.20
CA GLY A 115 -9.70 17.07 -5.81
C GLY A 115 -8.54 16.87 -4.84
N VAL A 116 -8.68 17.47 -3.64
CA VAL A 116 -7.71 17.34 -2.56
C VAL A 116 -8.05 16.10 -1.72
N TYR A 117 -7.08 15.19 -1.57
CA TYR A 117 -7.19 14.05 -0.66
C TYR A 117 -7.07 14.52 0.79
N GLU A 118 -8.19 14.50 1.49
CA GLU A 118 -8.24 14.81 2.92
C GLU A 118 -8.25 13.54 3.77
N PRO A 119 -7.81 13.61 5.04
CA PRO A 119 -7.84 12.45 5.95
C PRO A 119 -9.21 11.78 6.05
N ARG A 120 -10.30 12.57 5.96
CA ARG A 120 -11.68 12.05 5.95
C ARG A 120 -11.99 11.07 4.82
N ALA A 121 -11.25 11.10 3.71
CA ALA A 121 -11.43 10.14 2.61
C ALA A 121 -11.04 8.70 3.01
N TYR A 122 -10.23 8.55 4.07
CA TYR A 122 -9.77 7.27 4.61
C TYR A 122 -10.57 6.82 5.83
N ALA A 123 -11.56 7.61 6.28
CA ALA A 123 -12.40 7.22 7.41
C ALA A 123 -13.17 5.93 7.09
N GLY A 124 -13.13 4.96 8.02
CA GLY A 124 -13.82 3.68 7.87
C GLY A 124 -13.03 2.60 7.11
N ILE A 125 -11.75 2.84 6.80
CA ILE A 125 -10.91 1.92 6.03
C ILE A 125 -10.73 0.55 6.70
N VAL A 126 -10.67 0.53 8.02
CA VAL A 126 -10.50 -0.70 8.80
C VAL A 126 -11.76 -1.56 8.70
N GLU A 127 -12.93 -0.95 8.87
CA GLU A 127 -14.22 -1.60 8.74
C GLU A 127 -14.44 -2.14 7.33
N GLU A 128 -14.11 -1.35 6.30
CA GLU A 128 -14.16 -1.77 4.90
C GLU A 128 -13.31 -3.03 4.65
N TRP A 129 -12.10 -3.07 5.20
CA TRP A 129 -11.22 -4.23 5.09
C TRP A 129 -11.76 -5.45 5.83
N LEU A 130 -12.26 -5.28 7.06
CA LEU A 130 -12.82 -6.37 7.85
C LEU A 130 -14.03 -7.02 7.16
N ILE A 131 -14.94 -6.21 6.62
CA ILE A 131 -16.11 -6.69 5.85
C ILE A 131 -15.64 -7.48 4.62
N ARG A 132 -14.65 -6.98 3.89
CA ARG A 132 -14.09 -7.68 2.73
C ARG A 132 -13.47 -9.02 3.13
N ARG A 133 -12.71 -9.05 4.23
CA ARG A 133 -12.06 -10.27 4.73
C ARG A 133 -13.10 -11.33 5.10
N GLU A 134 -14.12 -10.96 5.85
CA GLU A 134 -15.23 -11.85 6.23
C GLU A 134 -15.96 -12.39 4.98
N PHE A 135 -16.24 -11.52 4.00
CA PHE A 135 -16.86 -11.95 2.74
C PHE A 135 -16.02 -12.98 1.99
N MET A 136 -14.69 -12.81 1.94
CA MET A 136 -13.81 -13.76 1.25
C MET A 136 -13.66 -15.08 2.02
N GLU A 137 -13.62 -15.05 3.36
CA GLU A 137 -13.62 -16.25 4.19
C GLU A 137 -14.89 -17.07 3.96
N LEU A 138 -16.07 -16.43 3.96
CA LEU A 138 -17.35 -17.08 3.67
C LEU A 138 -17.40 -17.65 2.25
N SER A 139 -16.90 -16.91 1.25
CA SER A 139 -16.86 -17.37 -0.15
C SER A 139 -15.89 -18.54 -0.37
N SER A 140 -14.89 -18.75 0.51
CA SER A 140 -13.97 -19.88 0.43
C SER A 140 -14.52 -21.17 1.04
N MET A 141 -15.58 -21.07 1.86
CA MET A 141 -16.23 -22.19 2.55
C MET A 141 -17.46 -22.74 1.80
N ALA A 142 -18.00 -22.00 0.84
CA ALA A 142 -19.15 -22.37 0.00
C ALA A 142 -18.73 -23.09 -1.28
#